data_AF-A0A5Q4DCH1-F1
#
_entry.id   AF-A0A5Q4DCH1-F1
#
_cell.length_a   1.000
_cell.length_b   1.000
_cell.length_c   1.000
_cell.angle_alpha   90.00
_cell.angle_beta   90.00
_cell.angle_gamma   90.00
#
_symmetry.space_group_name_H-M   'P 1'
#
loop_
_entity.id
_entity.type
_entity.pdbx_description
1 polymer ?
#
loop_
_entity_poly.entity_id
_entity_poly.type
_entity_poly.pdbx_seq_one_letter_code
_entity_poly.pdbx_strand_id
1 'polypeptide(L)'
;MDAIGGGSIGARAAWAMQRAMLGEPAGAAGAEAAGTGFADTLKQMLGEVSELQETSQDAIQAFVNGEPVEIHQVMAAVEEAGIALELLIEMRNRLTEAYRTVIQMQN
;
A
#
# COMPACT_ATOMS: atom_id res chain seq x y z
N MET A 1 -52.81 30.61 15.15
CA MET A 1 -53.56 31.29 14.07
C MET A 1 -52.67 32.44 13.61
N ASP A 2 -51.77 32.20 12.66
CA ASP A 2 -51.94 32.42 11.20
C ASP A 2 -52.19 33.92 10.89
N ALA A 3 -51.49 34.63 10.01
CA ALA A 3 -50.75 34.27 8.80
C ALA A 3 -49.70 35.39 8.48
N ILE A 4 -48.51 35.07 7.95
CA ILE A 4 -48.05 35.20 6.53
C ILE A 4 -47.89 36.64 6.00
N GLY A 5 -46.69 36.96 5.50
CA GLY A 5 -46.54 37.82 4.31
C GLY A 5 -45.25 38.64 4.17
N GLY A 6 -44.32 38.17 3.33
CA GLY A 6 -43.51 39.05 2.47
C GLY A 6 -42.02 39.19 2.76
N GLY A 7 -41.18 38.36 2.11
CA GLY A 7 -39.71 38.50 2.14
C GLY A 7 -39.03 37.78 0.97
N SER A 8 -39.08 38.42 -0.21
CA SER A 8 -38.26 38.23 -1.43
C SER A 8 -37.55 36.87 -1.66
N ILE A 9 -38.20 36.04 -2.48
CA ILE A 9 -37.67 34.80 -3.08
C ILE A 9 -36.38 35.03 -3.91
N GLY A 10 -36.10 36.27 -4.32
CA GLY A 10 -34.92 36.63 -5.13
C GLY A 10 -33.58 36.62 -4.37
N ALA A 11 -33.58 36.81 -3.04
CA ALA A 11 -32.32 36.88 -2.29
C ALA A 11 -31.62 35.52 -2.18
N ARG A 12 -32.38 34.43 -1.98
CA ARG A 12 -31.82 33.08 -1.80
C ARG A 12 -31.15 32.52 -3.06
N ALA A 13 -31.61 32.94 -4.25
CA ALA A 13 -31.01 32.55 -5.53
C ALA A 13 -29.67 33.26 -5.81
N ALA A 14 -29.54 34.53 -5.39
CA ALA A 14 -28.30 35.29 -5.55
C ALA A 14 -27.14 34.69 -4.73
N TRP A 15 -27.41 34.27 -3.49
CA TRP A 15 -26.40 33.59 -2.65
C TRP A 15 -25.98 32.21 -3.21
N ALA A 16 -26.88 31.52 -3.92
CA ALA A 16 -26.58 30.23 -4.55
C ALA A 16 -25.72 30.39 -5.82
N MET A 17 -25.98 31.41 -6.65
CA MET A 17 -25.16 31.69 -7.84
C MET A 17 -23.78 32.26 -7.50
N GLN A 18 -23.66 33.03 -6.41
CA GLN A 18 -22.37 33.52 -5.90
C GLN A 18 -21.45 32.36 -5.46
N ARG A 19 -22.04 31.31 -4.84
CA ARG A 19 -21.31 30.10 -4.44
C ARG A 19 -20.87 29.25 -5.65
N ALA A 20 -21.65 29.23 -6.72
CA ALA A 20 -21.28 28.53 -7.96
C ALA A 20 -20.18 29.25 -8.77
N MET A 21 -20.11 30.59 -8.70
CA MET A 21 -19.07 31.37 -9.39
C MET A 21 -17.73 31.42 -8.67
N LEU A 22 -17.70 31.22 -7.34
CA LEU A 22 -16.45 31.22 -6.58
C LEU A 22 -15.65 29.91 -6.68
N GLY A 23 -16.13 28.92 -7.45
CA GLY A 23 -15.33 27.74 -7.79
C GLY A 23 -14.71 27.06 -6.58
N GLU A 24 -15.43 26.98 -5.46
CA GLU A 24 -14.96 26.24 -4.30
C GLU A 24 -14.99 24.76 -4.69
N PRO A 25 -13.85 24.05 -4.67
CA PRO A 25 -13.87 22.62 -4.90
C PRO A 25 -14.71 22.00 -3.78
N ALA A 26 -15.93 21.60 -4.13
CA ALA A 26 -16.74 20.69 -3.35
C ALA A 26 -15.81 19.54 -2.93
N GLY A 27 -15.71 19.34 -1.62
CA GLY A 27 -14.72 18.51 -0.96
C GLY A 27 -14.20 17.39 -1.84
N ALA A 28 -12.95 17.51 -2.26
CA ALA A 28 -12.09 16.36 -2.30
C ALA A 28 -12.00 15.90 -0.84
N ALA A 29 -12.99 15.08 -0.46
CA ALA A 29 -12.88 14.16 0.64
C ALA A 29 -11.44 13.67 0.64
N GLY A 30 -10.79 13.81 1.79
CA GLY A 30 -9.49 13.21 1.98
C GLY A 30 -9.59 11.77 1.50
N ALA A 31 -9.04 11.52 0.32
CA ALA A 31 -8.30 10.32 0.12
C ALA A 31 -7.12 10.47 1.08
N GLU A 32 -7.37 10.19 2.36
CA GLU A 32 -6.48 9.30 3.06
C GLU A 32 -6.31 8.15 2.07
N ALA A 33 -5.26 8.24 1.25
CA ALA A 33 -4.54 7.06 0.90
C ALA A 33 -4.30 6.42 2.25
N ALA A 34 -5.17 5.48 2.63
CA ALA A 34 -4.85 4.42 3.53
C ALA A 34 -3.68 3.74 2.83
N GLY A 35 -2.50 4.35 2.97
CA GLY A 35 -1.26 3.76 2.54
C GLY A 35 -1.26 2.43 3.22
N THR A 36 -1.15 1.38 2.41
CA THR A 36 -0.87 0.03 2.90
C THR A 36 0.04 0.16 4.11
N GLY A 37 -0.47 -0.26 5.26
CA GLY A 37 0.23 -0.04 6.51
C GLY A 37 1.60 -0.68 6.40
N PHE A 38 2.57 -0.14 7.13
CA PHE A 38 3.92 -0.69 7.15
C PHE A 38 3.92 -2.24 7.37
N ALA A 39 3.03 -2.73 8.24
CA ALA A 39 2.84 -4.17 8.48
C ALA A 39 2.29 -4.94 7.27
N ASP A 40 1.48 -4.32 6.43
CA ASP A 40 0.94 -4.93 5.21
C ASP A 40 2.03 -5.04 4.14
N THR A 41 2.88 -4.03 3.99
CA THR A 41 4.07 -4.11 3.12
C THR A 41 5.03 -5.21 3.57
N LEU A 42 5.28 -5.35 4.88
CA LEU A 42 6.12 -6.43 5.39
C LEU A 42 5.51 -7.82 5.11
N LYS A 43 4.19 -7.97 5.32
CA LYS A 43 3.50 -9.23 5.01
C LYS A 43 3.58 -9.55 3.52
N GLN A 44 3.42 -8.55 2.67
CA GLN A 44 3.53 -8.71 1.23
C GLN A 44 4.93 -9.19 0.84
N MET A 45 5.98 -8.55 1.34
CA MET A 45 7.37 -8.96 1.07
C MET A 45 7.67 -10.37 1.60
N LEU A 46 7.13 -10.74 2.76
CA LEU A 46 7.25 -12.10 3.26
C LEU A 46 6.58 -13.12 2.33
N GLY A 47 5.41 -12.76 1.78
CA GLY A 47 4.73 -13.56 0.77
C GLY A 47 5.56 -13.71 -0.50
N GLU A 48 6.09 -12.61 -1.03
CA GLU A 48 6.95 -12.60 -2.21
C GLU A 48 8.20 -13.47 -2.03
N VAL A 49 8.88 -13.39 -0.87
CA VAL A 49 10.04 -14.24 -0.56
C VAL A 49 9.65 -15.72 -0.45
N SER A 50 8.44 -16.03 0.03
CA SER A 50 7.93 -17.40 0.07
C SER A 50 7.69 -17.94 -1.34
N GLU A 51 7.05 -17.16 -2.20
CA GLU A 51 6.78 -17.51 -3.60
C GLU A 51 8.09 -17.73 -4.38
N LEU A 52 9.10 -16.87 -4.17
CA LEU A 52 10.41 -17.04 -4.78
C LEU A 52 11.10 -18.32 -4.31
N GLN A 53 11.00 -18.65 -3.02
CA GLN A 53 11.52 -19.91 -2.50
C GLN A 53 10.82 -21.13 -3.11
N GLU A 54 9.50 -21.12 -3.23
CA GLU A 54 8.75 -22.20 -3.89
C GLU A 54 9.15 -22.32 -5.36
N THR A 55 9.21 -21.20 -6.08
CA THR A 55 9.63 -21.15 -7.49
C THR A 55 11.03 -21.72 -7.68
N SER A 56 11.98 -21.39 -6.81
CA SER A 56 13.34 -21.94 -6.86
C SER A 56 13.37 -23.45 -6.63
N GLN A 57 12.54 -23.97 -5.71
CA GLN A 57 12.42 -25.40 -5.44
C GLN A 57 11.79 -26.14 -6.63
N ASP A 58 10.75 -25.57 -7.23
CA ASP A 58 10.10 -26.13 -8.42
C ASP A 58 11.08 -26.16 -9.60
N ALA A 59 11.86 -25.11 -9.81
CA ALA A 59 12.88 -25.07 -10.85
C ALA A 59 13.97 -26.14 -10.65
N ILE A 60 14.43 -26.32 -9.40
CA ILE A 60 15.36 -27.41 -9.04
C ILE A 60 14.73 -28.77 -9.34
N GLN A 61 13.49 -28.97 -8.92
CA GLN A 61 12.81 -30.26 -9.07
C GLN A 61 12.57 -30.59 -10.55
N ALA A 62 12.12 -29.64 -11.35
CA ALA A 62 11.92 -29.78 -12.79
C ALA A 62 13.25 -30.15 -13.49
N PHE A 63 14.34 -29.46 -13.14
CA PHE A 63 15.67 -29.76 -13.67
C PHE A 63 16.14 -31.18 -13.32
N VAL A 64 15.99 -31.60 -12.06
CA VAL A 64 16.36 -32.95 -11.60
C VAL A 64 15.49 -34.03 -12.26
N ASN A 65 14.23 -33.72 -12.57
CA ASN A 65 13.31 -34.61 -13.28
C ASN A 65 13.60 -34.72 -14.79
N GLY A 66 14.56 -33.94 -15.31
CA GLY A 66 14.89 -33.92 -16.74
C GLY A 66 13.87 -33.17 -17.59
N GLU A 67 13.05 -32.30 -16.99
CA GLU A 67 12.19 -31.37 -17.72
C GLU A 67 13.06 -30.38 -18.51
N PRO A 68 12.53 -29.73 -19.56
CA PRO A 68 13.28 -28.80 -20.41
C PRO A 68 13.50 -27.44 -19.71
N VAL A 69 14.09 -27.47 -18.51
CA VAL A 69 14.53 -26.30 -17.74
C VAL A 69 16.03 -26.20 -17.87
N GLU A 70 16.51 -25.03 -18.26
CA GLU A 70 17.94 -24.78 -18.39
C GLU A 70 18.58 -24.50 -17.03
N ILE A 71 19.79 -25.00 -16.81
CA ILE A 71 20.48 -24.86 -15.51
C ILE A 71 20.66 -23.38 -15.09
N HIS A 72 20.84 -22.46 -16.04
CA HIS A 72 20.99 -21.05 -15.73
C HIS A 72 19.70 -20.43 -15.18
N GLN A 73 18.53 -20.95 -15.55
CA GLN A 73 17.24 -20.50 -15.00
C GLN A 73 17.06 -20.97 -13.57
N VAL A 74 17.49 -22.20 -13.26
CA VAL A 74 17.51 -22.72 -11.88
C VAL A 74 18.43 -21.88 -11.00
N MET A 75 19.66 -21.60 -11.46
CA MET A 75 20.61 -20.79 -10.73
C MET A 75 20.09 -19.37 -10.50
N ALA A 76 19.47 -18.76 -11.52
CA ALA A 76 18.85 -17.45 -11.40
C ALA A 76 17.72 -17.44 -10.35
N ALA A 77 16.81 -18.44 -10.39
CA ALA A 77 15.73 -18.54 -9.42
C ALA A 77 16.23 -18.71 -7.97
N VAL A 78 17.30 -19.50 -7.79
CA VAL A 78 17.94 -19.69 -6.47
C VAL A 78 18.63 -18.41 -5.99
N GLU A 79 19.34 -17.71 -6.87
CA GLU A 79 19.99 -16.44 -6.55
C GLU A 79 18.97 -15.35 -6.19
N GLU A 80 17.88 -15.25 -6.96
CA GLU A 80 16.79 -14.30 -6.70
C GLU A 80 16.14 -14.54 -5.35
N ALA A 81 15.79 -15.80 -5.04
CA ALA A 81 15.25 -16.18 -3.73
C ALA A 81 16.22 -15.85 -2.58
N GLY A 82 17.51 -16.06 -2.78
CA GLY A 82 18.56 -15.73 -1.80
C GLY A 82 18.65 -14.23 -1.52
N ILE A 83 18.76 -13.41 -2.57
CA ILE A 83 18.84 -11.94 -2.44
C ILE A 83 17.58 -11.38 -1.78
N ALA A 84 16.39 -11.88 -2.17
CA ALA A 84 15.13 -11.44 -1.60
C ALA A 84 15.02 -11.76 -0.10
N LEU A 85 15.51 -12.93 0.32
CA LEU A 85 15.57 -13.29 1.74
C LEU A 85 16.52 -12.39 2.54
N GLU A 86 17.70 -12.09 2.01
CA GLU A 86 18.65 -11.17 2.65
C GLU A 86 18.02 -9.78 2.87
N LEU A 87 17.35 -9.26 1.83
CA LEU A 87 16.62 -8.00 1.93
C LEU A 87 15.54 -8.03 3.03
N LEU A 88 14.78 -9.13 3.12
CA LEU A 88 13.76 -9.29 4.15
C LEU A 88 14.35 -9.31 5.56
N ILE A 89 15.51 -9.96 5.75
CA ILE A 89 16.21 -9.98 7.05
C ILE A 89 16.67 -8.57 7.44
N GLU A 90 17.23 -7.82 6.50
CA GLU A 90 17.62 -6.42 6.73
C GLU A 90 16.43 -5.56 7.13
N MET A 91 15.30 -5.74 6.45
CA MET A 91 14.07 -5.08 6.86
C MET A 91 13.64 -5.50 8.26
N ARG A 92 13.53 -6.81 8.57
CA ARG A 92 13.19 -7.32 9.91
C ARG A 92 14.03 -6.67 11.01
N ASN A 93 15.32 -6.52 10.77
CA ASN A 93 16.25 -5.88 11.70
C ASN A 93 15.93 -4.39 11.90
N ARG A 94 15.76 -3.64 10.81
CA ARG A 94 15.39 -2.21 10.87
C ARG A 94 14.06 -1.97 11.58
N LEU A 95 13.11 -2.88 11.47
CA LEU A 95 11.80 -2.76 12.12
C LEU A 95 11.84 -3.04 13.59
N THR A 96 12.61 -4.05 13.98
CA THR A 96 12.88 -4.33 15.38
C THR A 96 13.53 -3.11 16.03
N GLU A 97 14.44 -2.44 15.32
CA GLU A 97 15.08 -1.22 15.78
C GLU A 97 14.11 -0.04 15.86
N ALA A 98 13.36 0.25 14.80
CA ALA A 98 12.37 1.31 14.78
C ALA A 98 11.34 1.18 15.91
N TYR A 99 10.88 -0.05 16.19
CA TYR A 99 9.98 -0.33 17.31
C TYR A 99 10.63 0.02 18.66
N ARG A 100 11.90 -0.35 18.87
CA ARG A 100 12.64 0.00 20.11
C ARG A 100 12.82 1.51 20.26
N THR A 101 13.17 2.22 19.19
CA THR A 101 13.35 3.68 19.20
C THR A 101 12.07 4.41 19.61
N VAL A 102 10.92 4.03 19.05
CA VAL A 102 9.62 4.66 19.38
C VAL A 102 9.25 4.50 20.85
N ILE A 103 9.58 3.37 21.47
CA ILE A 103 9.33 3.13 22.91
C ILE A 103 10.26 3.97 23.78
N GLN A 104 11.53 4.13 23.39
CA GLN A 104 12.49 4.93 24.15
C GLN A 104 12.18 6.43 24.13
N MET A 105 11.57 6.94 23.06
CA MET A 105 11.20 8.36 22.96
C MET A 105 9.98 8.75 23.81
N GLN A 106 9.22 7.77 24.32
CA GLN A 106 8.00 8.02 25.12
C GLN A 106 8.26 8.02 26.63
N ASN A 107 9.47 7.67 27.07
CA ASN A 107 9.87 7.63 28.48
C ASN A 107 10.73 8.83 28.88
#